data_AF-A0A060N515-F1
#
_entry.id   AF-A0A060N515-F1
#
_cell.length_a   1.000
_cell.length_b   1.000
_cell.length_c   1.000
_cell.angle_alpha   90.00
_cell.angle_beta   90.00
_cell.angle_gamma   90.00
#
_symmetry.space_group_name_H-M   'P 1'
#
loop_
_entity.id
_entity.type
_entity.pdbx_description
1 polymer ?
#
loop_
_entity_poly.entity_id
_entity_poly.type
_entity_poly.pdbx_seq_one_letter_code
_entity_poly.pdbx_strand_id
1 'polypeptide(L)' 'MSRKKMEKLAEQLKTMYLTENPINFNDDRDWGYKYFICFHNTHTVVRRASNIPEMVEVLQDVIKNGVDIDGHIFY' A
#
# COMPACT_ATOMS: atom_id res chain seq x y z
N MET A 1 -8.18 15.48 5.05
CA MET A 1 -7.50 14.84 3.89
C MET A 1 -8.54 14.13 3.03
N SER A 2 -8.42 14.17 1.69
CA SER A 2 -9.45 13.62 0.78
C SER A 2 -9.00 12.33 0.09
N ARG A 3 -9.95 11.41 -0.15
CA ARG A 3 -9.75 10.15 -0.89
C ARG A 3 -9.08 10.36 -2.25
N LYS A 4 -9.44 11.46 -2.93
CA LYS A 4 -8.85 11.86 -4.22
C LYS A 4 -7.32 12.01 -4.17
N LYS A 5 -6.76 12.50 -3.06
CA LYS A 5 -5.31 12.63 -2.92
C LYS A 5 -4.64 11.26 -2.85
N MET A 6 -5.23 10.33 -2.09
CA MET A 6 -4.76 8.96 -1.94
C MET A 6 -4.81 8.22 -3.29
N GLU A 7 -5.92 8.32 -4.01
CA GLU A 7 -6.08 7.71 -5.34
C GLU A 7 -5.04 8.24 -6.34
N LYS A 8 -4.83 9.57 -6.39
CA LYS A 8 -3.82 10.19 -7.27
C LYS A 8 -2.38 9.81 -6.92
N LEU A 9 -2.08 9.53 -5.65
CA LEU A 9 -0.77 9.03 -5.25
C LEU A 9 -0.61 7.56 -5.64
N ALA A 10 -1.66 6.75 -5.45
CA ALA A 10 -1.63 5.34 -5.81
C ALA A 10 -1.38 5.11 -7.32
N GLU A 11 -1.85 6.01 -8.19
CA GLU A 11 -1.57 5.98 -9.64
C GLU A 11 -0.07 6.09 -9.99
N GLN A 12 0.78 6.53 -9.05
CA GLN A 12 2.23 6.66 -9.27
C GLN A 12 3.01 5.37 -8.95
N LEU A 13 2.37 4.41 -8.27
CA LEU A 13 2.96 3.11 -7.99
C LEU A 13 3.15 2.35 -9.31
N LYS A 14 4.30 1.71 -9.50
CA LYS A 14 4.60 0.99 -10.76
C LYS A 14 4.39 -0.51 -10.61
N THR A 15 4.99 -1.08 -9.58
CA THR A 15 4.94 -2.53 -9.31
C THR A 15 3.84 -2.93 -8.32
N MET A 16 3.18 -1.93 -7.72
CA MET A 16 2.22 -2.09 -6.64
C MET A 16 0.91 -1.36 -6.94
N TYR A 17 -0.15 -1.74 -6.23
CA TYR A 17 -1.45 -1.10 -6.30
C TYR A 17 -2.10 -0.95 -4.92
N LEU A 18 -2.97 0.04 -4.81
CA LEU A 18 -3.80 0.28 -3.64
C LEU A 18 -5.12 -0.50 -3.73
N THR A 19 -5.55 -1.14 -2.65
CA THR A 19 -6.84 -1.82 -2.55
C THR A 19 -7.42 -1.71 -1.14
N GLU A 20 -8.75 -1.81 -1.02
CA GLU A 20 -9.46 -2.00 0.26
C GLU A 20 -9.79 -3.49 0.51
N ASN A 21 -9.53 -4.36 -0.47
CA ASN A 21 -9.81 -5.79 -0.42
C ASN A 21 -8.64 -6.57 -1.04
N PRO A 22 -7.58 -6.88 -0.27
CA PRO A 22 -6.42 -7.60 -0.78
C PRO A 22 -6.74 -9.09 -0.94
N ILE A 23 -6.13 -9.73 -1.94
CA ILE A 23 -6.33 -11.16 -2.22
C ILE A 23 -5.65 -12.01 -1.14
N ASN A 24 -4.41 -11.67 -0.79
CA ASN A 24 -3.64 -12.38 0.23
C ASN A 24 -3.83 -11.71 1.59
N PHE A 25 -5.07 -11.67 2.08
CA PHE A 25 -5.40 -11.20 3.42
C PHE A 25 -4.95 -12.23 4.47
N ASN A 26 -4.24 -11.76 5.50
CA ASN A 26 -3.82 -12.57 6.62
C ASN A 26 -4.54 -12.08 7.88
N ASP A 27 -5.54 -12.82 8.35
CA ASP A 27 -6.41 -12.41 9.47
C ASP A 27 -5.62 -11.95 10.71
N ASP A 28 -4.55 -12.65 11.09
CA ASP A 28 -3.78 -12.29 12.29
C ASP A 28 -2.99 -10.96 12.15
N ARG A 29 -2.63 -10.58 10.92
CA ARG A 29 -1.75 -9.42 10.64
C ARG A 29 -2.46 -8.22 10.03
N ASP A 30 -3.56 -8.47 9.33
CA ASP A 30 -4.26 -7.48 8.51
C ASP A 30 -5.60 -7.05 9.13
N TRP A 31 -6.02 -7.67 10.24
CA TRP A 31 -7.21 -7.27 10.97
C TRP A 31 -7.12 -5.84 11.50
N GLY A 32 -8.19 -5.05 11.29
CA GLY A 32 -8.27 -3.65 11.72
C GLY A 32 -7.69 -2.64 10.72
N TYR A 33 -7.09 -3.09 9.62
CA TYR A 33 -6.67 -2.24 8.52
C TYR A 33 -7.74 -2.20 7.41
N LYS A 34 -7.83 -1.06 6.72
CA LYS A 34 -8.81 -0.83 5.66
C LYS A 34 -8.16 -0.67 4.28
N TYR A 35 -6.94 -0.16 4.24
CA TYR A 35 -6.23 0.17 3.00
C TYR A 35 -4.94 -0.63 2.93
N PHE A 36 -4.64 -1.17 1.76
CA PHE A 36 -3.50 -2.06 1.54
C PHE A 36 -2.77 -1.69 0.26
N ILE A 37 -1.44 -1.70 0.32
CA ILE A 37 -0.59 -1.65 -0.87
C ILE A 37 -0.11 -3.07 -1.13
N CYS A 38 -0.36 -3.58 -2.33
CA CYS A 38 -0.02 -4.94 -2.73
C CYS A 38 0.82 -4.94 -3.99
N PHE A 39 1.68 -5.95 -4.18
CA PHE A 39 2.33 -6.16 -5.48
C PHE A 39 1.36 -6.63 -6.55
N HIS A 40 1.53 -6.16 -7.77
CA HIS A 40 0.72 -6.58 -8.91
C HIS A 40 0.88 -8.07 -9.26
N ASN A 41 2.08 -8.64 -9.12
CA ASN A 41 2.38 -10.00 -9.56
C ASN A 41 2.00 -11.07 -8.53
N THR A 42 2.23 -10.82 -7.23
CA THR A 42 2.00 -11.80 -6.17
C THR A 42 0.77 -11.50 -5.33
N HIS A 43 0.23 -10.27 -5.41
CA HIS A 43 -0.81 -9.77 -4.50
C HIS A 43 -0.41 -9.78 -3.01
N THR A 44 0.88 -9.93 -2.71
CA THR A 44 1.41 -9.86 -1.34
C THR A 44 1.17 -8.46 -0.79
N VAL A 45 0.62 -8.37 0.42
CA VAL A 45 0.45 -7.11 1.16
C VAL A 45 1.82 -6.61 1.63
N VAL A 46 2.14 -5.37 1.29
CA VAL A 46 3.45 -4.73 1.54
C VAL A 46 3.34 -3.64 2.61
N ARG A 47 2.26 -2.88 2.57
CA ARG A 47 1.91 -1.85 3.56
C ARG A 47 0.41 -1.87 3.83
N ARG A 48 0.03 -1.41 5.02
CA ARG A 48 -1.34 -1.36 5.51
C ARG A 48 -1.59 -0.02 6.19
N ALA A 49 -2.83 0.44 6.16
CA ALA A 49 -3.27 1.58 6.97
C ALA A 49 -4.76 1.44 7.34
N SER A 50 -5.12 1.96 8.51
CA SER A 50 -6.51 1.89 9.00
C SER A 50 -7.36 3.03 8.45
N ASN A 51 -6.74 4.13 8.02
CA ASN A 51 -7.44 5.32 7.53
C ASN A 51 -6.69 6.02 6.38
N ILE A 52 -7.38 6.95 5.71
CA ILE A 52 -6.86 7.69 4.54
C ILE A 52 -5.63 8.54 4.88
N PRO A 53 -5.60 9.36 5.96
CA PRO A 53 -4.41 10.10 6.37
C PRO A 53 -3.14 9.27 6.44
N GLU A 54 -3.21 8.15 7.16
CA GLU A 54 -2.11 7.21 7.33
C GLU A 54 -1.69 6.62 5.98
N MET A 55 -2.64 6.19 5.14
CA MET A 55 -2.31 5.65 3.81
C MET A 55 -1.66 6.70 2.90
N VAL A 56 -2.02 7.98 3.01
CA VAL A 56 -1.36 9.05 2.25
C VAL A 56 0.10 9.21 2.65
N GLU A 57 0.40 9.17 3.95
CA GLU A 57 1.78 9.22 4.45
C GLU A 57 2.59 8.01 3.97
N VAL A 58 2.00 6.81 4.06
CA VAL A 58 2.59 5.57 3.54
C VAL A 58 2.87 5.68 2.04
N LEU A 59 1.91 6.13 1.24
CA LEU A 59 2.11 6.28 -0.22
C LEU A 59 3.22 7.28 -0.54
N GLN A 60 3.28 8.40 0.19
CA GLN A 60 4.36 9.39 -0.01
C GLN A 60 5.73 8.81 0.32
N ASP A 61 5.84 8.00 1.37
CA ASP A 61 7.06 7.28 1.71
C ASP A 61 7.44 6.26 0.63
N VAL A 62 6.50 5.40 0.22
CA VAL A 62 6.72 4.38 -0.83
C VAL A 62 7.13 5.01 -2.16
N ILE A 63 6.49 6.09 -2.58
CA ILE A 63 6.84 6.77 -3.85
C ILE A 63 8.25 7.37 -3.79
N LYS A 64 8.65 7.89 -2.62
CA LYS A 64 9.94 8.56 -2.44
C LYS A 64 11.09 7.58 -2.23
N ASN A 65 10.87 6.58 -1.38
CA ASN A 65 11.91 5.71 -0.83
C ASN A 65 11.79 4.27 -1.33
N GLY A 66 10.67 3.90 -1.95
CA GLY A 66 10.34 2.52 -2.30
C GLY A 66 9.98 1.69 -1.07
N VAL A 67 9.82 0.40 -1.26
CA VAL A 67 9.75 -0.58 -0.17
C VAL A 67 10.90 -1.55 -0.26
N ASP A 68 11.67 -1.65 0.83
CA ASP A 68 12.68 -2.70 1.01
C ASP A 68 12.03 -4.02 1.42
N ILE A 69 12.29 -5.05 0.63
CA ILE A 69 11.92 -6.44 0.91
C ILE A 69 13.15 -7.29 0.62
N ASP A 70 13.67 -7.93 1.67
CA ASP A 70 14.84 -8.80 1.61
C ASP A 70 16.08 -8.15 0.96
N GLY A 71 16.26 -6.83 1.13
CA GLY A 71 17.39 -6.07 0.59
C GLY A 71 17.17 -5.53 -0.83
N HIS A 72 15.96 -5.67 -1.38
CA HIS A 72 15.58 -5.15 -2.68
C HIS A 72 14.54 -4.05 -2.55
N ILE A 73 14.76 -2.92 -3.23
CA ILE A 73 13.86 -1.76 -3.21
C ILE A 73 12.90 -1.82 -4.40
N PHE A 74 11.60 -1.78 -4.12
CA PHE A 74 10.52 -1.76 -5.11
C PHE A 74 9.75 -0.43 -5.13
N TYR A 75 9.32 0.00 -6.32
CA TYR A 75 8.58 1.25 -6.57
C TYR A 75 7.27 0.99 -7.34
#